data_AF-A0A937WI59-F1
#
_entry.id   AF-A0A937WI59-F1
#
_cell.length_a   1.000
_cell.length_b   1.000
_cell.length_c   1.000
_cell.angle_alpha   90.00
_cell.angle_beta   90.00
_cell.angle_gamma   90.00
#
_symmetry.space_group_name_H-M   'P 1'
#
loop_
_entity.id
_entity.type
_entity.pdbx_description
1 polymer ?
#
loop_
_entity_poly.entity_id
_entity_poly.type
_entity_poly.pdbx_seq_one_letter_code
_entity_poly.pdbx_strand_id
1 'polypeptide(L)'
;MREKGQLTLPSLFRKALGLKAGDYFEVNFQDNVIVLKPCKPMPKDIPADEAWYWTEEWQEKEHRARRDIHEGRVKSFDNIDDFIKDLRTGLLRKHSGGAVAREHGIRNTKHV
;
A
#
# COMPACT_ATOMS: atom_id res chain seq x y z
N MET A 1 -14.87 32.82 8.45
CA MET A 1 -14.82 31.69 7.50
C MET A 1 -15.40 32.18 6.17
N ARG A 2 -14.76 31.93 5.02
CA ARG A 2 -15.30 32.38 3.72
C ARG A 2 -16.49 31.50 3.31
N GLU A 3 -17.43 32.03 2.53
CA GLU A 3 -18.67 31.33 2.12
C GLU A 3 -18.42 29.94 1.51
N LYS A 4 -17.30 29.74 0.81
CA LYS A 4 -16.94 28.47 0.17
C LYS A 4 -16.06 27.55 1.03
N GLY A 5 -15.97 27.78 2.35
CA GLY A 5 -15.13 26.97 3.23
C GLY A 5 -13.62 27.11 2.98
N GLN A 6 -13.17 28.21 2.38
CA GLN A 6 -11.75 28.43 2.08
C GLN A 6 -10.96 28.74 3.36
N LEU A 7 -9.87 27.99 3.59
CA LEU A 7 -8.91 28.21 4.66
C LEU A 7 -7.68 28.98 4.12
N THR A 8 -7.18 29.96 4.87
CA THR A 8 -5.95 30.68 4.51
C THR A 8 -4.79 30.15 5.34
N LEU A 9 -3.77 29.61 4.67
CA LEU A 9 -2.56 29.11 5.31
C LEU A 9 -1.42 30.15 5.25
N PRO A 10 -0.66 30.34 6.34
CA PRO A 10 0.55 31.15 6.33
C PRO A 10 1.53 30.72 5.23
N SER A 11 2.30 31.67 4.70
CA SER A 11 3.24 31.43 3.60
C SER A 11 4.30 30.38 3.94
N LEU A 12 4.71 30.30 5.21
CA LEU A 12 5.66 29.30 5.71
C LEU A 12 5.20 27.88 5.40
N PHE A 13 3.98 27.52 5.82
CA PHE A 13 3.42 26.18 5.60
C PHE A 13 3.16 25.89 4.13
N ARG A 14 2.70 26.90 3.36
CA ARG A 14 2.51 26.75 1.91
C ARG A 14 3.81 26.40 1.19
N LYS A 15 4.92 27.06 1.53
CA LYS A 15 6.23 26.78 0.94
C LYS A 15 6.78 25.43 1.36
N ALA A 16 6.69 25.10 2.66
CA ALA A 16 7.17 23.83 3.19
C ALA A 16 6.45 22.62 2.58
N LEU A 17 5.14 22.74 2.31
CA LEU A 17 4.31 21.68 1.73
C LEU A 17 4.16 21.78 0.20
N GLY A 18 4.76 22.78 -0.45
CA GLY A 18 4.67 22.98 -1.91
C GLY A 18 3.27 23.32 -2.43
N LEU A 19 2.41 23.89 -1.58
CA LEU A 19 0.98 24.10 -1.85
C LEU A 19 0.72 25.29 -2.77
N LYS A 20 -0.26 25.13 -3.67
CA LYS A 20 -0.77 26.17 -4.57
C LYS A 20 -2.23 26.48 -4.27
N ALA A 21 -2.70 27.64 -4.72
CA ALA A 21 -4.11 27.98 -4.63
C ALA A 21 -4.93 26.99 -5.48
N GLY A 22 -5.91 26.34 -4.87
CA GLY A 22 -6.73 25.31 -5.52
C GLY A 22 -6.34 23.86 -5.16
N ASP A 23 -5.28 23.65 -4.38
CA ASP A 23 -4.97 22.32 -3.83
C ASP A 23 -6.03 21.86 -2.82
N TYR A 24 -6.23 20.55 -2.75
CA TYR A 24 -7.23 19.90 -1.90
C TYR A 24 -6.59 19.31 -0.65
N PHE A 25 -7.41 19.16 0.39
CA PHE A 25 -7.01 18.52 1.63
C PHE A 25 -8.02 17.45 2.00
N GLU A 26 -7.52 16.31 2.46
CA GLU A 26 -8.31 15.39 3.25
C GLU A 26 -8.49 16.00 4.65
N VAL A 27 -9.74 16.00 5.12
CA VAL A 27 -10.10 16.55 6.42
C VAL A 27 -10.48 15.41 7.35
N ASN A 28 -9.69 15.21 8.38
CA ASN A 28 -10.00 14.26 9.45
C ASN A 28 -10.30 15.01 10.75
N PHE A 29 -11.32 14.57 11.48
CA PHE A 29 -11.70 15.13 12.77
C PHE A 29 -11.50 14.08 13.86
N GLN A 30 -10.59 14.35 14.78
CA GLN A 30 -10.27 13.45 15.89
C GLN A 30 -9.96 14.30 17.13
N ASP A 31 -10.50 13.94 18.29
CA ASP A 31 -10.21 14.59 19.58
C ASP A 31 -10.34 16.12 19.57
N ASN A 32 -11.36 16.64 18.88
CA ASN A 32 -11.61 18.07 18.72
C ASN A 32 -10.50 18.81 17.93
N VAL A 33 -9.67 18.08 17.18
CA VAL A 33 -8.63 18.58 16.29
C VAL A 33 -9.01 18.28 14.84
N ILE A 34 -8.88 19.30 13.98
CA ILE A 34 -8.98 19.13 12.53
C ILE A 34 -7.57 18.89 11.99
N VAL A 35 -7.36 17.72 11.41
CA VAL A 35 -6.12 17.36 10.72
C VAL A 35 -6.35 17.52 9.22
N LEU A 36 -5.59 18.43 8.61
CA LEU A 36 -5.61 18.67 7.17
C LEU A 36 -4.40 18.01 6.52
N LYS A 37 -4.63 16.99 5.71
CA LYS A 37 -3.57 16.33 4.94
C LYS A 37 -3.64 16.79 3.49
N PRO A 38 -2.59 17.38 2.90
CA PRO A 38 -2.57 17.67 1.47
C PRO A 38 -2.89 16.41 0.68
N CYS A 39 -3.92 16.46 -0.16
CA CYS A 39 -4.23 15.39 -1.09
C CYS A 39 -4.11 15.92 -2.51
N LYS A 40 -3.58 15.09 -3.40
CA LYS A 40 -3.69 15.40 -4.83
C LYS A 40 -5.19 15.30 -5.16
N PRO A 41 -5.75 16.25 -5.93
CA PRO A 41 -7.09 16.04 -6.46
C PRO A 41 -7.08 14.71 -7.19
N MET A 42 -7.87 13.74 -6.72
CA MET A 42 -8.25 12.64 -7.58
C MET A 42 -8.93 13.29 -8.79
N PRO A 43 -8.45 13.05 -10.02
CA PRO A 43 -9.19 13.46 -11.20
C PRO A 43 -10.64 13.02 -11.04
N LYS A 44 -11.58 13.95 -11.18
CA LYS A 44 -13.03 13.66 -11.07
C LYS A 44 -13.50 12.61 -12.08
N ASP A 45 -12.65 12.33 -13.06
CA ASP A 45 -12.92 11.46 -14.19
C ASP A 45 -12.41 10.01 -13.96
N ILE A 46 -11.88 9.68 -12.78
CA ILE A 46 -11.57 8.29 -12.43
C ILE A 46 -12.87 7.63 -11.93
N PRO A 47 -13.38 6.61 -12.63
CA PRO A 47 -14.55 5.90 -12.16
C PRO A 47 -14.23 5.19 -10.82
N ALA A 48 -15.21 5.09 -9.94
CA ALA A 48 -14.99 4.69 -8.55
C ALA A 48 -14.38 3.27 -8.39
N ASP A 49 -14.55 2.42 -9.40
CA ASP A 49 -13.97 1.09 -9.54
C ASP A 49 -12.48 1.08 -9.91
N GLU A 50 -11.89 2.23 -10.24
CA GLU A 50 -10.45 2.41 -10.49
C GLU A 50 -9.73 3.17 -9.37
N ALA A 51 -10.47 3.64 -8.36
CA ALA A 51 -9.91 4.40 -7.24
C ALA A 51 -8.87 3.60 -6.42
N TRP A 52 -8.97 2.27 -6.40
CA TRP A 52 -8.04 1.38 -5.69
C TRP A 52 -6.59 1.53 -6.18
N TYR A 53 -6.39 1.85 -7.47
CA TYR A 53 -5.07 2.07 -8.06
C TYR A 53 -4.32 3.23 -7.39
N TRP A 54 -5.05 4.21 -6.86
CA TRP A 54 -4.47 5.40 -6.24
C TRP A 54 -4.30 5.30 -4.72
N THR A 55 -4.62 4.14 -4.13
CA THR A 55 -4.37 3.90 -2.71
C THR A 55 -2.87 3.87 -2.42
N GLU A 56 -2.47 4.38 -1.26
CA GLU A 56 -1.05 4.43 -0.85
C GLU A 56 -0.40 3.03 -0.86
N GLU A 57 -1.12 2.03 -0.36
CA GLU A 57 -0.67 0.63 -0.37
C GLU A 57 -0.39 0.12 -1.79
N TRP A 58 -1.26 0.45 -2.74
CA TRP A 58 -1.09 0.01 -4.12
C TRP A 58 0.07 0.73 -4.80
N GLN A 59 0.20 2.04 -4.62
CA GLN A 59 1.31 2.82 -5.14
C GLN A 59 2.66 2.36 -4.56
N GLU A 60 2.73 1.98 -3.28
CA GLU A 60 3.96 1.42 -2.69
C GLU A 60 4.35 0.09 -3.36
N LYS A 61 3.38 -0.80 -3.59
CA LYS A 61 3.61 -2.07 -4.29
C LYS A 61 4.06 -1.84 -5.73
N GLU A 62 3.45 -0.90 -6.43
CA GLU A 62 3.83 -0.52 -7.80
C GLU A 62 5.25 0.04 -7.85
N HIS A 63 5.62 0.94 -6.93
CA HIS A 63 6.99 1.46 -6.83
C HIS A 63 8.01 0.36 -6.56
N ARG A 64 7.67 -0.62 -5.72
CA ARG A 64 8.52 -1.79 -5.47
C ARG A 64 8.68 -2.65 -6.71
N ALA A 65 7.58 -3.00 -7.38
CA ALA A 65 7.61 -3.76 -8.62
C ALA A 65 8.44 -3.05 -9.71
N ARG A 66 8.29 -1.73 -9.83
CA ARG A 66 9.06 -0.92 -10.77
C ARG A 66 10.56 -0.92 -10.48
N ARG A 67 10.94 -0.85 -9.20
CA ARG A 67 12.35 -1.01 -8.79
C ARG A 67 12.87 -2.40 -9.12
N ASP A 68 12.07 -3.45 -8.87
CA ASP A 68 12.46 -4.82 -9.20
C ASP A 68 12.71 -5.00 -10.70
N ILE A 69 11.87 -4.42 -11.56
CA ILE A 69 12.08 -4.40 -13.02
C ILE A 69 13.37 -3.64 -13.36
N HIS A 70 13.57 -2.44 -12.81
CA HIS A 70 14.75 -1.61 -13.10
C HIS A 70 16.06 -2.27 -12.65
N GLU A 71 16.06 -2.90 -11.48
CA GLU A 71 17.21 -3.60 -10.92
C GLU A 71 17.39 -5.01 -11.51
N GLY A 72 16.56 -5.43 -12.47
CA GLY A 72 16.64 -6.74 -13.08
C GLY A 72 16.27 -7.90 -12.15
N ARG A 73 15.60 -7.62 -11.03
CA ARG A 73 15.03 -8.63 -10.10
C ARG A 73 13.76 -9.28 -10.67
N VAL A 74 13.77 -9.58 -11.96
CA VAL A 74 12.68 -10.19 -12.71
C VAL A 74 13.22 -11.39 -13.47
N LYS A 75 12.36 -12.39 -13.69
CA LYS A 75 12.68 -13.54 -14.54
C LYS A 75 11.96 -13.39 -15.87
N SER A 76 12.67 -13.57 -16.97
CA SER A 76 12.12 -13.76 -18.31
C SER A 76 12.25 -15.22 -18.71
N PHE A 77 11.35 -15.67 -19.58
CA PHE A 77 11.35 -17.03 -20.11
C PHE A 77 11.12 -16.96 -21.62
N ASP A 78 11.85 -17.75 -22.38
CA ASP A 78 11.75 -17.77 -23.85
C ASP A 78 10.58 -18.63 -24.34
N ASN A 79 10.06 -19.51 -23.49
CA ASN A 79 8.91 -20.37 -23.80
C ASN A 79 8.02 -20.60 -22.56
N ILE A 80 6.79 -21.02 -22.82
CA ILE A 80 5.75 -21.20 -21.80
C ILE A 80 6.02 -22.42 -20.89
N ASP A 81 6.69 -23.45 -21.39
CA ASP A 81 6.96 -24.68 -20.64
C ASP A 81 7.95 -24.41 -19.49
N ASP A 82 9.00 -23.61 -19.75
CA ASP A 82 9.96 -23.19 -18.74
C ASP A 82 9.31 -22.29 -17.68
N PHE A 83 8.41 -21.40 -18.09
CA PHE A 83 7.63 -20.58 -17.16
C PHE A 83 6.73 -21.45 -16.25
N ILE A 84 5.99 -22.40 -16.82
CA ILE A 84 5.13 -23.31 -16.06
C ILE A 84 5.95 -24.16 -15.08
N LYS A 85 7.13 -24.63 -15.50
CA LYS A 85 8.04 -25.41 -14.65
C LYS A 85 8.56 -24.60 -13.46
N ASP A 86 8.95 -23.34 -13.67
CA ASP A 86 9.40 -22.44 -12.58
C ASP A 86 8.26 -22.18 -11.59
N LEU A 87 7.04 -21.90 -12.07
CA LEU A 87 5.86 -21.70 -11.21
C LEU A 87 5.57 -22.92 -10.33
N ARG A 88 5.54 -24.13 -10.92
CA ARG A 88 5.30 -25.38 -10.19
C ARG A 88 6.39 -25.63 -9.14
N THR A 89 7.64 -25.41 -9.50
CA THR A 89 8.79 -25.59 -8.61
C THR A 89 8.77 -24.58 -7.46
N GLY A 90 8.46 -23.31 -7.76
CA GLY A 90 8.32 -22.25 -6.77
C GLY A 90 7.17 -22.48 -5.80
N LEU A 91 6.05 -23.04 -6.28
CA LEU A 91 4.91 -23.43 -5.44
C LEU A 91 5.29 -24.55 -4.47
N LEU A 92 5.98 -25.59 -4.94
CA LEU A 92 6.46 -26.70 -4.10
C LEU A 92 7.44 -26.22 -3.00
N ARG A 93 8.29 -25.24 -3.31
CA ARG A 93 9.23 -24.65 -2.33
C ARG A 93 8.53 -23.82 -1.24
N LYS A 94 7.38 -23.19 -1.55
CA LYS A 94 6.59 -22.46 -0.55
C LYS A 94 5.79 -23.40 0.37
N HIS A 95 5.40 -24.57 -0.12
CA HIS A 95 4.64 -25.56 0.68
C HIS A 95 5.52 -26.49 1.54
N SER A 96 6.79 -26.71 1.19
CA SER A 96 7.71 -27.51 2.02
C SER A 96 8.28 -26.78 3.25
N GLY A 97 8.11 -25.45 3.35
CA GLY A 97 8.51 -24.65 4.51
C GLY A 97 7.48 -24.59 5.66
N GLY A 98 6.33 -25.27 5.54
CA GLY A 98 5.22 -25.18 6.50
C GLY A 98 5.07 -26.33 7.50
N ALA A 99 5.98 -27.31 7.51
CA ALA A 99 5.86 -28.52 8.32
C ALA A 99 7.04 -28.73 9.28
N VAL A 100 7.32 -27.78 10.17
CA VAL A 100 8.10 -28.05 11.39
C VAL A 100 7.55 -27.23 12.56
N ALA A 101 7.36 -27.92 13.69
CA ALA A 101 6.97 -27.44 15.03
C ALA A 101 5.47 -27.37 15.34
N ARG A 102 4.91 -28.51 15.80
CA ARG A 102 4.11 -28.61 17.04
C ARG A 102 4.21 -30.03 17.63
N GLU A 103 5.29 -30.31 18.33
CA GLU A 103 5.28 -31.25 19.46
C GLU A 103 5.66 -30.48 20.72
N HIS A 104 4.66 -29.95 21.41
CA HIS A 104 4.80 -29.61 22.82
C HIS A 104 3.76 -30.41 23.59
N GLY A 105 4.28 -31.41 24.29
CA GLY A 105 3.53 -32.29 25.15
C GLY A 105 2.84 -31.50 26.26
N ILE A 106 1.54 -31.69 26.37
CA ILE A 106 0.80 -31.36 27.57
C ILE A 106 0.71 -32.65 28.38
N ARG A 107 1.65 -32.83 29.32
CA ARG A 107 1.36 -33.64 30.50
C ARG A 107 0.62 -32.72 31.45
N ASN A 108 -0.68 -32.92 31.61
CA ASN A 108 -1.35 -32.45 32.81
C ASN A 108 -1.97 -33.65 33.53
N THR A 109 -1.36 -33.96 34.66
CA THR A 109 -1.75 -34.97 35.63
C THR A 109 -3.11 -34.63 36.22
N LYS A 110 -4.08 -35.54 36.06
CA LYS A 110 -5.21 -35.66 36.99
C LYS A 110 -4.67 -36.19 38.32
N HIS A 111 -5.04 -35.59 39.44
CA HIS A 111 -5.19 -36.26 40.74
C HIS A 111 -6.37 -35.62 41.47
N VAL A 112 -7.48 -36.36 41.51
CA VAL A 112 -8.21 -36.66 42.74
C VAL A 112 -7.77 -38.06 43.14
#